data_AF-A0A8J6ZYI6-F1
#
_entry.id   AF-A0A8J6ZYI6-F1
#
_cell.length_a   1.000
_cell.length_b   1.000
_cell.length_c   1.000
_cell.angle_alpha   90.00
_cell.angle_beta   90.00
_cell.angle_gamma   90.00
#
_symmetry.space_group_name_H-M   'P 1'
#
loop_
_entity.id
_entity.type
_entity.pdbx_description
1 polymer ?
#
loop_
_entity_poly.entity_id
_entity_poly.type
_entity_poly.pdbx_seq_one_letter_code
_entity_poly.pdbx_strand_id
1 'polypeptide(L)'
;MLPQILPQQSSLESMMATGGIKNANQPNLRLESTLQELPFWQVHVEIERPGNDLATLFNQEPLLPGIILNNNQEYMGMISRRKFFEHMSHPYSLSLFSLRPIGILYKFFQRDVLVLSEHMTIVQGYFILKSCLSVSSPKEHKR
;
A
#
# COMPACT_ATOMS: atom_id res chain seq x y z
N MET A 1 12.63 -48.03 14.16
CA MET A 1 11.69 -47.41 13.20
C MET A 1 10.83 -46.41 13.96
N LEU A 2 11.19 -45.14 13.87
CA LEU A 2 10.38 -43.98 14.25
C LEU A 2 10.66 -42.94 13.16
N PRO A 3 9.66 -42.39 12.46
CA PRO A 3 9.91 -41.39 11.43
C PRO A 3 10.27 -40.06 12.10
N GLN A 4 11.40 -39.49 11.68
CA GLN A 4 11.78 -38.12 11.99
C GLN A 4 10.75 -37.19 11.34
N ILE A 5 10.00 -36.46 12.15
CA ILE A 5 9.14 -35.37 11.69
C ILE A 5 10.06 -34.17 11.50
N LEU A 6 10.37 -33.89 10.23
CA LEU A 6 10.94 -32.64 9.75
C LEU A 6 10.02 -31.48 10.19
N PRO A 7 10.51 -30.40 10.83
CA PRO A 7 9.67 -29.25 11.10
C PRO A 7 9.26 -28.62 9.75
N GLN A 8 7.97 -28.59 9.48
CA GLN A 8 7.41 -27.96 8.29
C GLN A 8 7.66 -26.45 8.34
N GLN A 9 8.64 -26.03 7.54
CA GLN A 9 8.81 -24.66 7.09
C GLN A 9 7.80 -24.42 5.95
N SER A 10 6.61 -23.89 6.23
CA SER A 10 5.77 -23.23 5.21
C SER A 10 4.54 -22.53 5.82
N SER A 11 4.73 -21.34 6.40
CA SER A 11 3.62 -20.35 6.46
C SER A 11 4.02 -18.92 6.85
N LEU A 12 5.29 -18.65 7.18
CA LEU A 12 5.73 -17.30 7.58
C LEU A 12 6.46 -16.53 6.46
N GLU A 13 6.68 -17.12 5.28
CA GLU A 13 7.41 -16.48 4.18
C GLU A 13 6.61 -15.43 3.37
N SER A 14 5.31 -15.23 3.62
CA SER A 14 4.51 -14.24 2.88
C SER A 14 4.38 -12.87 3.59
N MET A 15 5.15 -12.63 4.66
CA MET A 15 5.22 -11.33 5.32
C MET A 15 6.59 -10.69 5.10
N MET A 16 6.90 -10.40 3.84
CA MET A 16 8.00 -9.51 3.51
C MET A 16 7.44 -8.09 3.36
N ALA A 17 7.28 -7.40 4.49
CA ALA A 17 7.43 -5.95 4.48
C ALA A 17 8.93 -5.68 4.32
N THR A 18 9.46 -5.84 3.11
CA THR A 18 10.78 -5.33 2.76
C THR A 18 10.64 -3.82 2.69
N GLY A 19 10.74 -3.16 3.84
CA GLY A 19 11.02 -1.74 3.88
C GLY A 19 12.33 -1.54 3.14
N GLY A 20 12.27 -1.03 1.92
CA GLY A 20 13.41 -0.57 1.15
C GLY A 20 14.02 0.69 1.77
N ILE A 21 14.29 0.68 3.06
CA ILE A 21 15.13 1.68 3.71
C ILE A 21 16.56 1.31 3.32
N LYS A 22 16.96 1.66 2.09
CA LYS A 22 18.37 1.68 1.71
C LYS A 22 19.03 2.81 2.50
N ASN A 23 19.54 2.50 3.69
CA ASN A 23 20.33 3.37 4.57
C ASN A 23 19.71 4.73 4.94
N ALA A 24 19.54 4.97 6.24
CA ALA A 24 19.33 6.31 6.79
C ALA A 24 20.59 7.22 6.72
N ASN A 25 21.51 6.95 5.79
CA ASN A 25 22.52 7.92 5.39
C ASN A 25 21.85 8.84 4.39
N GLN A 26 21.84 10.14 4.67
CA GLN A 26 21.17 11.13 3.84
C GLN A 26 21.45 10.85 2.35
N PRO A 27 20.42 10.53 1.54
CA PRO A 27 20.64 10.30 0.13
C PRO A 27 21.26 11.59 -0.41
N ASN A 28 22.41 11.48 -1.08
CA ASN A 28 23.08 12.60 -1.71
C ASN A 28 22.29 12.99 -2.97
N LEU A 29 21.11 13.57 -2.73
CA LEU A 29 20.15 13.93 -3.76
C LEU A 29 20.65 15.17 -4.49
N ARG A 30 20.72 15.07 -5.81
CA ARG A 30 21.05 16.16 -6.72
C ARG A 30 19.81 16.60 -7.47
N LEU A 31 19.92 17.68 -8.25
CA LEU A 31 18.80 18.22 -9.00
C LEU A 31 18.30 17.22 -10.07
N GLU A 32 19.24 16.47 -10.64
CA GLU A 32 19.03 15.41 -11.62
C GLU A 32 18.63 14.06 -11.02
N SER A 33 18.56 13.94 -9.69
CA SER A 33 18.17 12.69 -9.02
C SER A 33 16.76 12.26 -9.42
N THR A 34 16.61 10.94 -9.52
CA THR A 34 15.39 10.26 -9.96
C THR A 34 14.55 9.76 -8.79
N LEU A 35 13.28 9.42 -9.04
CA LEU A 35 12.39 8.87 -8.01
C LEU A 35 12.91 7.54 -7.43
N GLN A 36 13.67 6.75 -8.20
CA GLN A 36 14.30 5.51 -7.76
C GLN A 36 15.30 5.70 -6.62
N GLU A 37 15.92 6.88 -6.52
CA GLU A 37 16.90 7.21 -5.47
C GLU A 37 16.24 7.59 -4.13
N LEU A 38 14.92 7.82 -4.12
CA LEU A 38 14.18 8.14 -2.91
C LEU A 38 13.93 6.88 -2.07
N PRO A 39 13.95 6.97 -0.74
CA PRO A 39 13.46 5.89 0.10
C PRO A 39 11.95 5.68 -0.13
N PHE A 40 11.53 4.44 -0.33
CA PHE A 40 10.13 4.09 -0.58
C PHE A 40 9.70 2.84 0.18
N TRP A 41 8.38 2.71 0.35
CA TRP A 41 7.74 1.56 0.94
C TRP A 41 7.34 0.57 -0.15
N GLN A 42 7.64 -0.72 0.04
CA GLN A 42 7.29 -1.78 -0.90
C GLN A 42 6.58 -2.92 -0.18
N VAL A 43 5.30 -2.70 0.11
CA VAL A 43 4.43 -3.70 0.76
C VAL A 43 3.32 -4.07 -0.21
N HIS A 44 3.25 -5.36 -0.56
CA HIS A 44 2.30 -5.91 -1.51
C HIS A 44 1.37 -6.91 -0.82
N VAL A 45 0.09 -6.88 -1.21
CA VAL A 45 -0.93 -7.80 -0.70
C VAL A 45 -1.85 -8.23 -1.83
N GLU A 46 -2.13 -9.53 -1.91
CA GLU A 46 -3.10 -10.09 -2.86
C GLU A 46 -4.53 -9.77 -2.42
N ILE A 47 -5.38 -9.37 -3.37
CA ILE A 47 -6.75 -8.93 -3.10
C ILE A 47 -7.68 -10.03 -2.57
N GLU A 48 -7.30 -11.30 -2.74
CA GLU A 48 -8.03 -12.46 -2.23
C GLU A 48 -7.85 -12.63 -0.72
N ARG A 49 -6.87 -11.96 -0.12
CA ARG A 49 -6.64 -12.03 1.31
C ARG A 49 -7.74 -11.32 2.10
N PRO A 50 -8.05 -11.76 3.33
CA PRO A 50 -9.03 -11.11 4.19
C PRO A 50 -8.71 -9.63 4.51
N GLY A 51 -9.74 -8.79 4.61
CA GLY A 51 -9.59 -7.36 4.87
C GLY A 51 -8.93 -6.99 6.20
N ASN A 52 -9.00 -7.87 7.21
CA ASN A 52 -8.30 -7.68 8.49
C ASN A 52 -6.78 -7.78 8.36
N ASP A 53 -6.24 -8.41 7.31
CA ASP A 53 -4.80 -8.47 7.07
C ASP A 53 -4.23 -7.06 6.87
N LEU A 54 -4.97 -6.16 6.21
CA LEU A 54 -4.58 -4.76 6.07
C LEU A 54 -4.49 -4.05 7.43
N ALA A 55 -5.45 -4.30 8.33
CA ALA A 55 -5.42 -3.73 9.68
C ALA A 55 -4.19 -4.22 10.45
N THR A 56 -3.89 -5.51 10.36
CA THR A 56 -2.70 -6.12 10.98
C THR A 56 -1.42 -5.45 10.48
N LEU A 57 -1.26 -5.30 9.15
CA LEU A 57 -0.09 -4.67 8.55
C LEU A 57 0.08 -3.21 8.98
N PHE A 58 -1.00 -2.41 8.96
CA PHE A 58 -0.93 -1.01 9.40
C PHE A 58 -0.67 -0.86 10.90
N ASN A 59 -1.10 -1.82 11.72
CA ASN A 59 -0.84 -1.80 13.15
C ASN A 59 0.59 -2.26 13.47
N GLN A 60 1.13 -3.22 12.73
CA GLN A 60 2.51 -3.70 12.86
C GLN A 60 3.53 -2.64 12.43
N GLU A 61 3.23 -1.88 11.37
CA GLU A 61 4.08 -0.79 10.88
C GLU A 61 3.32 0.54 10.89
N PRO A 62 3.41 1.31 12.00
CA PRO A 62 2.73 2.59 12.14
C PRO A 62 3.13 3.64 11.10
N LEU A 63 4.35 3.56 10.54
CA LEU A 63 4.83 4.52 9.55
C LEU A 63 4.42 4.17 8.11
N LEU A 64 3.86 2.96 7.88
CA LEU A 64 3.44 2.52 6.56
C LEU A 64 2.31 3.43 6.04
N PRO A 65 2.55 4.20 4.96
CA PRO A 65 1.56 5.17 4.47
C PRO A 65 0.47 4.49 3.62
N GLY A 66 0.75 3.33 3.04
CA GLY A 66 -0.17 2.60 2.17
C GLY A 66 0.40 1.24 1.76
N ILE A 67 -0.46 0.44 1.15
CA ILE A 67 -0.18 -0.92 0.70
C ILE A 67 -0.56 -1.03 -0.78
N ILE A 68 0.31 -1.66 -1.56
CA ILE A 68 0.09 -1.97 -2.98
C ILE A 68 -0.75 -3.24 -3.06
N LEU A 69 -1.80 -3.21 -3.88
CA LEU A 69 -2.70 -4.33 -4.10
C LEU A 69 -2.37 -5.03 -5.41
N ASN A 70 -2.27 -6.34 -5.34
CA ASN A 70 -2.10 -7.21 -6.50
C ASN A 70 -3.29 -8.16 -6.65
N ASN A 71 -3.53 -8.60 -7.88
CA ASN A 71 -4.41 -9.71 -8.19
C ASN A 71 -3.63 -10.72 -9.04
N ASN A 72 -3.31 -11.88 -8.49
CA ASN A 72 -2.48 -12.88 -9.15
C ASN A 72 -1.14 -12.29 -9.60
N GLN A 73 -0.47 -11.56 -8.70
CA GLN A 73 0.81 -10.87 -8.95
C GLN A 73 0.75 -9.69 -9.94
N GLU A 74 -0.42 -9.38 -10.50
CA GLU A 74 -0.61 -8.19 -11.34
C GLU A 74 -1.03 -6.99 -10.50
N TYR A 75 -0.42 -5.83 -10.75
CA TYR A 75 -0.75 -4.60 -10.05
C TYR A 75 -2.21 -4.21 -10.29
N MET A 76 -2.97 -4.07 -9.21
CA MET A 76 -4.38 -3.65 -9.24
C MET A 76 -4.57 -2.22 -8.72
N GLY A 77 -3.73 -1.78 -7.77
CA GLY A 77 -3.87 -0.46 -7.19
C GLY A 77 -3.19 -0.29 -5.84
N MET A 78 -3.72 0.62 -5.02
CA MET A 78 -3.16 0.96 -3.71
C MET A 78 -4.27 1.37 -2.73
N ILE A 79 -4.12 0.97 -1.46
CA ILE A 79 -4.90 1.50 -0.34
C ILE A 79 -3.98 2.29 0.59
N SER A 80 -4.30 3.57 0.80
CA SER A 80 -3.60 4.37 1.82
C SER A 80 -4.12 4.06 3.22
N ARG A 81 -3.23 4.12 4.22
CA ARG A 81 -3.53 3.95 5.65
C ARG A 81 -4.71 4.82 6.07
N ARG A 82 -4.64 6.11 5.74
CA ARG A 82 -5.69 7.08 6.06
C ARG A 82 -7.04 6.63 5.51
N LYS A 83 -7.12 6.26 4.23
CA LYS A 83 -8.39 5.85 3.61
C LYS A 83 -8.94 4.57 4.21
N PHE A 84 -8.07 3.62 4.51
CA PHE A 84 -8.45 2.40 5.20
C PHE A 84 -9.13 2.70 6.54
N PHE A 85 -8.49 3.45 7.43
CA PHE A 85 -9.05 3.78 8.74
C PHE A 85 -10.24 4.73 8.67
N GLU A 86 -10.26 5.67 7.73
CA GLU A 86 -11.46 6.49 7.45
C GLU A 86 -12.66 5.59 7.14
N HIS A 87 -12.53 4.57 6.30
CA HIS A 87 -13.64 3.67 5.99
C HIS A 87 -13.96 2.69 7.13
N MET A 88 -12.94 2.11 7.76
CA MET A 88 -13.10 1.13 8.84
C MET A 88 -13.65 1.72 10.14
N SER A 89 -13.54 3.04 10.33
CA SER A 89 -14.13 3.74 11.48
C SER A 89 -15.64 3.94 11.37
N HIS A 90 -16.26 3.67 10.21
CA HIS A 90 -17.71 3.74 10.08
C HIS A 90 -18.39 2.55 10.78
N PRO A 91 -19.63 2.72 11.30
CA PRO A 91 -20.37 1.62 11.92
C PRO A 91 -20.44 0.38 11.03
N TYR A 92 -20.20 -0.78 11.63
CA TYR A 92 -20.23 -2.11 10.99
C TYR A 92 -19.16 -2.38 9.92
N SER A 93 -18.39 -1.39 9.45
CA SER A 93 -17.35 -1.60 8.41
C SER A 93 -16.38 -2.71 8.79
N LEU A 94 -15.88 -2.70 10.03
CA LEU A 94 -14.96 -3.73 10.49
C LEU A 94 -15.59 -5.12 10.40
N SER A 95 -16.79 -5.31 10.94
CA SER A 95 -17.50 -6.61 10.87
C SER A 95 -17.84 -7.03 9.43
N LEU A 96 -18.12 -6.07 8.54
CA LEU A 96 -18.49 -6.35 7.16
C LEU A 96 -17.29 -6.78 6.32
N PHE A 97 -16.12 -6.20 6.55
CA PHE A 97 -14.96 -6.36 5.66
C PHE A 97 -13.80 -7.16 6.25
N SER A 98 -13.75 -7.38 7.57
CA SER A 98 -12.62 -8.07 8.22
C SER A 98 -12.35 -9.47 7.64
N LEU A 99 -13.41 -10.25 7.42
CA LEU A 99 -13.31 -11.63 6.93
C LEU A 99 -13.50 -11.76 5.41
N ARG A 100 -13.79 -10.66 4.73
CA ARG A 100 -14.04 -10.67 3.29
C ARG A 100 -12.75 -10.37 2.53
N PRO A 101 -12.62 -10.83 1.28
CA PRO A 101 -11.50 -10.46 0.42
C PRO A 101 -11.34 -8.94 0.33
N ILE A 102 -10.08 -8.48 0.37
CA ILE A 102 -9.71 -7.07 0.18
C ILE A 102 -10.28 -6.52 -1.13
N GLY A 103 -10.39 -7.34 -2.18
CA GLY A 103 -11.00 -6.96 -3.45
C GLY A 103 -12.44 -6.43 -3.32
N ILE A 104 -13.22 -6.90 -2.33
CA ILE A 104 -14.57 -6.38 -2.05
C ILE A 104 -14.49 -4.98 -1.43
N LEU A 105 -13.62 -4.81 -0.44
CA LEU A 105 -13.36 -3.54 0.21
C LEU A 105 -12.83 -2.50 -0.79
N TYR A 106 -11.91 -2.90 -1.66
CA TYR A 106 -11.26 -2.00 -2.62
C TYR A 106 -12.23 -1.36 -3.62
N LYS A 107 -13.34 -2.02 -3.94
CA LYS A 107 -14.41 -1.45 -4.78
C LYS A 107 -14.95 -0.12 -4.23
N PHE A 108 -14.93 0.08 -2.92
CA PHE A 108 -15.39 1.32 -2.28
C PHE A 108 -14.34 2.43 -2.28
N PHE A 109 -13.08 2.10 -2.57
CA PHE A 109 -11.97 3.05 -2.62
C PHE A 109 -11.64 3.54 -4.02
N GLN A 110 -12.20 2.92 -5.07
CA GLN A 110 -11.87 3.14 -6.48
C GLN A 110 -11.66 4.61 -6.81
N ARG A 111 -10.39 4.98 -6.88
CA ARG A 111 -9.88 6.27 -7.31
C ARG A 111 -8.67 6.00 -8.19
N ASP A 112 -8.42 6.92 -9.11
CA ASP A 112 -7.26 6.85 -9.98
C ASP A 112 -5.98 6.90 -9.15
N VAL A 113 -5.12 5.91 -9.34
CA VAL A 113 -3.79 5.87 -8.74
C VAL A 113 -2.82 6.48 -9.73
N LEU A 114 -2.07 7.48 -9.27
CA LEU A 114 -0.98 8.06 -10.05
C LEU A 114 0.21 7.09 -10.03
N VAL A 115 0.57 6.57 -11.20
CA VAL A 115 1.76 5.75 -11.41
C VAL A 115 2.82 6.61 -12.09
N LEU A 116 4.01 6.69 -11.49
CA LEU A 116 5.15 7.43 -12.02
C LEU A 116 6.28 6.47 -12.37
N SER A 117 7.07 6.81 -13.39
CA SER A 117 8.27 6.06 -13.76
C SER A 117 9.37 6.25 -12.72
N GLU A 118 10.09 5.19 -12.37
CA GLU A 118 11.22 5.27 -11.43
C GLU A 118 12.35 6.17 -11.93
N HIS A 119 12.53 6.26 -13.25
CA HIS A 119 13.55 7.10 -13.90
C HIS A 119 13.13 8.56 -14.08
N MET A 120 11.89 8.90 -13.69
CA MET A 120 11.47 10.29 -13.67
C MET A 120 12.30 11.07 -12.64
N THR A 121 12.72 12.29 -12.98
CA THR A 121 13.41 13.15 -12.03
C THR A 121 12.47 13.54 -10.88
N ILE A 122 13.02 13.73 -9.68
CA ILE A 122 12.25 14.14 -8.50
C ILE A 122 11.47 15.44 -8.78
N VAL A 123 12.10 16.38 -9.49
CA VAL A 123 11.50 17.66 -9.89
C VAL A 123 10.26 17.47 -10.77
N GLN A 124 10.35 16.59 -11.78
CA GLN A 124 9.22 16.28 -12.66
C GLN A 124 8.08 15.59 -11.88
N GLY A 125 8.41 14.63 -11.02
CA GLY A 125 7.42 13.94 -10.18
C GLY A 125 6.65 14.91 -9.27
N TYR A 126 7.37 15.85 -8.65
CA TYR A 126 6.76 16.92 -7.85
C TYR A 126 5.79 17.79 -8.66
N PHE A 127 6.16 18.17 -9.88
CA PHE A 127 5.30 18.99 -10.73
C PHE A 127 3.98 18.27 -11.08
N ILE A 128 4.06 16.97 -11.39
CA ILE A 128 2.87 16.15 -11.67
C ILE A 128 1.98 16.04 -10.43
N LEU A 129 2.56 15.73 -9.26
CA LEU A 129 1.79 15.65 -8.00
C LEU A 129 1.06 16.96 -7.71
N LYS A 130 1.73 18.11 -7.88
CA LYS A 130 1.13 19.44 -7.69
C LYS A 130 -0.02 19.69 -8.66
N SER A 131 0.13 19.27 -9.92
CA SER A 131 -0.91 19.39 -10.94
C SER A 131 -2.15 18.57 -10.57
N CYS A 132 -1.97 17.31 -10.20
CA CYS A 132 -3.08 16.41 -9.83
C CYS A 132 -3.86 16.90 -8.60
N LEU A 133 -3.17 17.39 -7.56
CA LEU A 133 -3.81 17.88 -6.34
C LEU A 133 -4.72 19.10 -6.58
N SER A 134 -4.46 19.88 -7.62
CA SER A 134 -5.28 21.04 -7.98
C SER A 134 -6.62 20.65 -8.64
N VAL A 135 -6.73 19.42 -9.16
CA VAL A 135 -7.91 18.93 -9.91
C VAL A 135 -8.91 18.16 -9.00
N SER A 136 -8.48 17.64 -7.85
CA SER A 136 -9.28 16.71 -7.03
C SER A 136 -10.13 17.33 -5.90
N SER A 137 -10.39 18.65 -5.90
CA SER A 137 -11.30 19.24 -4.90
C SER A 137 -12.75 18.78 -5.15
N PRO A 138 -13.42 18.12 -4.18
CA PRO A 138 -14.76 17.61 -4.39
C PRO A 138 -15.79 18.75 -4.44
N LYS A 139 -16.68 18.73 -5.44
CA LYS A 139 -17.91 19.51 -5.37
C LYS A 139 -18.76 19.00 -4.22
N GLU A 140 -19.03 19.90 -3.28
CA GLU A 140 -19.92 19.72 -2.14
C GLU A 140 -21.28 19.20 -2.63
N HIS A 141 -21.62 17.96 -2.27
CA HIS A 141 -22.95 17.40 -2.54
C HIS A 141 -23.88 17.93 -1.44
N LYS A 142 -24.51 19.07 -1.71
CA LYS A 142 -25.52 19.66 -0.82
C LYS A 142 -26.78 18.80 -0.92
N ARG A 143 -27.29 18.46 0.27
CA ARG A 143 -28.44 17.59 0.59
C ARG A 143 -29.69 17.83 -0.23
#